data_AF-A0A7W7Q911-F1
#
_entry.id   AF-A0A7W7Q911-F1
#
_cell.length_a   1.000
_cell.length_b   1.000
_cell.length_c   1.000
_cell.angle_alpha   90.00
_cell.angle_beta   90.00
_cell.angle_gamma   90.00
#
_symmetry.space_group_name_H-M   'P 1'
#
loop_
_entity.id
_entity.type
_entity.pdbx_description
1 polymer ?
#
loop_
_entity_poly.entity_id
_entity_poly.type
_entity_poly.pdbx_seq_one_letter_code
_entity_poly.pdbx_strand_id
1 'polypeptide(L)'
;MAFEDQLDQTVERIIDEAIDFYMYCLGWTRHGGNYMNELMHGWEITPPGNPSRRSGGLCLCNGQPEHYAFEYGEGTNAASFVYAHFEDTIRDVFECWRSIPDPKDFEPHLDNLLNGAWFISLTTQGDKISEIGNIEMEKIKTLQSRIGNDDMGGTMILTFEQNFVTPLPAVIHGQYAVVVLVATTLLAEQRIWVKAREDVLSIADKTHAAMKERGTANVFDLGTITAFIDLLGMLPTGAKPILNKAGEALGPLATLLGIKDSPSKPPVEFAGDWPKDVIDKTNAALRKLAETIKGRERVIDRQIKEAMRTVVSRSGSFDLPKPEVLSETQIDGMAVNLETLKFLATNTMPVIESQLNKAADLVNASRYVGGHWYRRAELNTWDTEYGPYDTWSALADLAEGLITDLAWEVKESATHLSLAADDLGRTEAAIEASMAKHAEQLGGGSGHTPIKDANDWLESGQ
;
A
#
# COMPACT_ATOMS: atom_id res chain seq x y z
N MET A 1 -14.92 -17.65 -7.75
CA MET A 1 -14.03 -18.67 -7.19
C MET A 1 -12.87 -17.92 -6.55
N ALA A 2 -12.62 -18.13 -5.27
CA ALA A 2 -11.54 -17.43 -4.57
C ALA A 2 -10.17 -17.84 -5.14
N PHE A 3 -9.13 -17.04 -4.90
CA PHE A 3 -7.77 -17.37 -5.36
C PHE A 3 -7.30 -18.72 -4.80
N GLU A 4 -7.53 -18.97 -3.51
CA GLU A 4 -7.20 -20.22 -2.83
C GLU A 4 -7.88 -21.43 -3.50
N ASP A 5 -9.19 -21.34 -3.77
CA ASP A 5 -9.93 -22.41 -4.45
C ASP A 5 -9.35 -22.73 -5.84
N GLN A 6 -8.94 -21.70 -6.60
CA GLN A 6 -8.35 -21.87 -7.92
C GLN A 6 -6.97 -22.53 -7.83
N LEU A 7 -6.15 -22.09 -6.88
CA LEU A 7 -4.84 -22.66 -6.64
C LEU A 7 -4.95 -24.12 -6.20
N ASP A 8 -5.81 -24.41 -5.22
CA ASP A 8 -6.03 -25.76 -4.69
C ASP A 8 -6.50 -26.71 -5.81
N GLN A 9 -7.45 -26.29 -6.66
CA GLN A 9 -7.87 -27.09 -7.82
C GLN A 9 -6.74 -27.37 -8.81
N THR A 10 -5.83 -26.42 -9.04
CA THR A 10 -4.67 -26.66 -9.90
C THR A 10 -3.67 -27.59 -9.22
N VAL A 11 -3.43 -27.42 -7.91
CA VAL A 11 -2.56 -28.30 -7.11
C VAL A 11 -3.04 -29.76 -7.14
N GLU A 12 -4.35 -30.02 -6.99
CA GLU A 12 -4.89 -31.37 -7.12
C GLU A 12 -4.53 -32.02 -8.46
N ARG A 13 -4.62 -31.24 -9.56
CA ARG A 13 -4.28 -31.73 -10.90
C ARG A 13 -2.78 -31.95 -11.07
N ILE A 14 -1.94 -31.08 -10.50
CA ILE A 14 -0.48 -31.26 -10.53
C ILE A 14 -0.10 -32.57 -9.83
N ILE A 15 -0.71 -32.88 -8.68
CA ILE A 15 -0.44 -34.11 -7.92
C ILE A 15 -0.75 -35.34 -8.77
N ASP A 16 -1.92 -35.38 -9.41
CA ASP A 16 -2.33 -36.51 -10.24
C ASP A 16 -1.38 -36.72 -11.43
N GLU A 17 -1.03 -35.64 -12.14
CA GLU A 17 -0.13 -35.70 -13.29
C GLU A 17 1.33 -36.03 -12.88
N ALA A 18 1.78 -35.60 -11.71
CA ALA A 18 3.10 -35.95 -11.18
C ALA A 18 3.22 -37.44 -10.86
N ILE A 19 2.17 -38.04 -10.29
CA ILE A 19 2.09 -39.48 -10.04
C ILE A 19 2.09 -40.26 -11.37
N ASP A 20 1.28 -39.84 -12.34
CA ASP A 20 1.23 -40.47 -13.67
C ASP A 20 2.57 -40.34 -14.41
N PHE A 21 3.25 -39.20 -14.30
CA PHE A 21 4.58 -38.99 -14.88
C PHE A 21 5.64 -39.87 -14.20
N TYR A 22 5.65 -39.95 -12.86
CA TYR A 22 6.55 -40.84 -12.13
C TYR A 22 6.40 -42.31 -12.55
N MET A 23 5.15 -42.79 -12.61
CA MET A 23 4.84 -44.16 -13.03
C MET A 23 5.33 -44.42 -14.46
N TYR A 24 5.13 -43.45 -15.35
CA TYR A 24 5.64 -43.54 -16.72
C TYR A 24 7.17 -43.64 -16.79
N CYS A 25 7.91 -42.87 -16.01
CA CYS A 25 9.38 -42.95 -15.98
C CYS A 25 9.89 -44.33 -15.52
N LEU A 26 9.12 -45.02 -14.68
CA LEU A 26 9.37 -46.41 -14.26
C LEU A 26 8.85 -47.47 -15.25
N GLY A 27 8.31 -47.06 -16.40
CA GLY A 27 7.78 -47.95 -17.43
C GLY A 27 6.35 -48.45 -17.19
N TRP A 28 5.61 -47.83 -16.26
CA TRP A 28 4.22 -48.14 -15.99
C TRP A 28 3.27 -47.23 -16.76
N THR A 29 2.25 -47.80 -17.41
CA THR A 29 1.23 -47.06 -18.17
C THR A 29 -0.17 -47.47 -17.77
N ARG A 30 -1.13 -46.54 -17.82
CA ARG A 30 -2.53 -46.86 -17.47
C ARG A 30 -3.19 -47.72 -18.55
N HIS A 31 -3.62 -48.92 -18.18
CA HIS A 31 -4.41 -49.83 -19.01
C HIS A 31 -5.50 -50.50 -18.17
N GLY A 32 -6.74 -50.51 -18.65
CA GLY A 32 -7.85 -51.22 -17.96
C GLY A 32 -8.21 -50.69 -16.56
N GLY A 33 -7.75 -49.50 -16.19
CA GLY A 33 -8.00 -48.87 -14.87
C GLY A 33 -6.84 -48.99 -13.89
N ASN A 34 -5.86 -49.86 -14.13
CA ASN A 34 -4.62 -50.01 -13.34
C ASN A 34 -3.40 -49.50 -14.11
N TYR A 35 -2.29 -49.29 -13.42
CA TYR A 35 -0.98 -49.16 -14.06
C TYR A 35 -0.44 -50.56 -14.39
N MET A 36 0.03 -50.76 -15.61
CA MET A 36 0.62 -52.02 -16.07
C MET A 36 2.02 -51.73 -16.64
N ASN A 37 2.93 -52.69 -16.50
CA ASN A 37 4.27 -52.59 -17.06
C ASN A 37 4.45 -53.67 -18.13
N GLU A 38 4.71 -53.26 -19.38
CA GLU A 38 4.80 -54.18 -20.52
C GLU A 38 5.95 -55.19 -20.39
N LEU A 39 7.02 -54.82 -19.66
CA LEU A 39 8.20 -55.66 -19.44
C LEU A 39 8.02 -56.60 -18.23
N MET A 40 7.04 -56.34 -17.36
CA MET A 40 6.73 -57.12 -16.17
C MET A 40 5.35 -57.78 -16.29
N HIS A 41 5.25 -58.82 -17.10
CA HIS A 41 3.97 -59.51 -17.33
C HIS A 41 3.27 -59.94 -16.03
N GLY A 42 1.96 -59.68 -15.96
CA GLY A 42 1.13 -59.99 -14.80
C GLY A 42 1.25 -59.01 -13.64
N TRP A 43 2.12 -57.99 -13.73
CA TRP A 43 2.22 -56.94 -12.73
C TRP A 43 1.26 -55.80 -12.98
N GLU A 44 0.57 -55.38 -11.93
CA GLU A 44 -0.37 -54.26 -11.94
C GLU A 44 -0.23 -53.44 -10.66
N ILE A 45 -0.43 -52.12 -10.75
CA ILE A 45 -0.55 -51.25 -9.58
C ILE A 45 -1.88 -50.52 -9.68
N THR A 46 -2.71 -50.62 -8.64
CA THR A 46 -4.00 -49.91 -8.61
C THR A 46 -3.77 -48.38 -8.53
N PRO A 47 -4.61 -47.56 -9.18
CA PRO A 47 -4.43 -46.11 -9.21
C PRO A 47 -4.58 -45.47 -7.83
N PRO A 48 -4.14 -44.21 -7.66
CA PRO A 48 -4.43 -43.46 -6.45
C PRO A 48 -5.94 -43.33 -6.22
N GLY A 49 -6.37 -43.40 -4.97
CA GLY A 49 -7.74 -43.14 -4.57
C GLY A 49 -8.12 -41.66 -4.69
N ASN A 50 -9.42 -41.39 -4.75
CA ASN A 50 -10.01 -40.06 -4.82
C ASN A 50 -11.03 -39.90 -3.67
N PRO A 51 -10.97 -38.81 -2.87
CA PRO A 51 -10.12 -37.62 -3.01
C PRO A 51 -8.72 -37.75 -2.37
N SER A 52 -8.49 -38.75 -1.53
CA SER A 52 -7.17 -38.93 -0.89
C SER A 52 -6.30 -39.91 -1.67
N ARG A 53 -5.15 -39.41 -2.15
CA ARG A 53 -4.14 -40.21 -2.86
C ARG A 53 -3.36 -41.14 -1.93
N ARG A 54 -3.64 -41.08 -0.62
CA ARG A 54 -3.13 -41.99 0.42
C ARG A 54 -3.81 -43.37 0.42
N SER A 55 -4.74 -43.61 -0.49
CA SER A 55 -5.41 -44.89 -0.69
C SER A 55 -5.20 -45.40 -2.13
N GLY A 56 -5.51 -46.67 -2.40
CA GLY A 56 -5.15 -47.32 -3.67
C GLY A 56 -3.72 -47.87 -3.63
N GLY A 57 -3.03 -47.88 -4.78
CA GLY A 57 -1.59 -48.21 -4.86
C GLY A 57 -1.21 -49.67 -4.61
N LEU A 58 -2.17 -50.58 -4.41
CA LEU A 58 -1.89 -52.01 -4.23
C LEU A 58 -1.10 -52.56 -5.41
N CYS A 59 0.08 -53.13 -5.11
CA CYS A 59 0.96 -53.77 -6.07
C CYS A 59 0.56 -55.24 -6.19
N LEU A 60 0.23 -55.67 -7.41
CA LEU A 60 -0.29 -56.99 -7.71
C LEU A 60 0.62 -57.70 -8.71
N CYS A 61 0.88 -58.98 -8.50
CA CYS A 61 1.42 -59.89 -9.49
C CYS A 61 0.45 -61.06 -9.68
N ASN A 62 -0.06 -61.25 -10.90
CA ASN A 62 -1.09 -62.24 -11.22
C ASN A 62 -2.31 -62.18 -10.28
N GLY A 63 -2.70 -60.96 -9.89
CA GLY A 63 -3.84 -60.71 -9.00
C GLY A 63 -3.58 -60.96 -7.51
N GLN A 64 -2.35 -61.25 -7.10
CA GLN A 64 -1.95 -61.38 -5.68
C GLN A 64 -1.09 -60.19 -5.24
N PRO A 65 -1.26 -59.68 -4.01
CA PRO A 65 -0.39 -58.63 -3.48
C PRO A 65 1.08 -59.06 -3.48
N GLU A 66 1.94 -58.26 -4.10
CA GLU A 66 3.37 -58.54 -4.23
C GLU A 66 4.19 -57.31 -3.85
N HIS A 67 5.42 -57.54 -3.37
CA HIS A 67 6.31 -56.48 -2.94
C HIS A 67 7.01 -55.81 -4.14
N TYR A 68 6.97 -54.49 -4.21
CA TYR A 68 7.66 -53.70 -5.22
C TYR A 68 8.53 -52.61 -4.56
N ALA A 69 9.71 -52.36 -5.13
CA ALA A 69 10.63 -51.34 -4.67
C ALA A 69 10.47 -50.06 -5.52
N PHE A 70 10.01 -48.99 -4.89
CA PHE A 70 9.96 -47.65 -5.46
C PHE A 70 11.16 -46.82 -4.97
N GLU A 71 11.39 -45.66 -5.58
CA GLU A 71 12.44 -44.72 -5.16
C GLU A 71 12.21 -44.21 -3.72
N TYR A 72 10.95 -44.00 -3.36
CA TYR A 72 10.54 -43.41 -2.08
C TYR A 72 10.17 -44.44 -1.00
N GLY A 73 10.45 -45.72 -1.26
CA GLY A 73 10.20 -46.81 -0.31
C GLY A 73 9.78 -48.10 -1.00
N GLU A 74 9.66 -49.17 -0.23
CA GLU A 74 9.32 -50.50 -0.75
C GLU A 74 8.17 -51.11 0.05
N GLY A 75 7.32 -51.89 -0.64
CA GLY A 75 6.20 -52.56 -0.01
C GLY A 75 5.18 -53.06 -1.03
N THR A 76 4.03 -53.49 -0.53
CA THR A 76 2.91 -53.93 -1.36
C THR A 76 1.97 -52.79 -1.77
N ASN A 77 2.31 -51.54 -1.45
CA ASN A 77 1.41 -50.40 -1.60
C ASN A 77 2.14 -49.10 -2.02
N ALA A 78 2.00 -48.70 -3.28
CA ALA A 78 2.49 -47.44 -3.82
C ALA A 78 1.88 -46.20 -3.17
N ALA A 79 0.69 -46.29 -2.56
CA ALA A 79 0.01 -45.11 -2.00
C ALA A 79 0.77 -44.48 -0.84
N SER A 80 1.36 -45.30 0.04
CA SER A 80 2.11 -44.81 1.20
C SER A 80 3.50 -44.30 0.86
N PHE A 81 4.11 -44.79 -0.23
CA PHE A 81 5.50 -44.47 -0.58
C PHE A 81 5.59 -43.43 -1.70
N VAL A 82 4.76 -43.54 -2.72
CA VAL A 82 4.84 -42.70 -3.93
C VAL A 82 3.75 -41.63 -3.93
N TYR A 83 2.49 -42.04 -3.79
CA TYR A 83 1.38 -41.09 -3.98
C TYR A 83 1.32 -40.05 -2.86
N ALA A 84 1.46 -40.50 -1.61
CA ALA A 84 1.55 -39.60 -0.46
C ALA A 84 2.75 -38.65 -0.55
N HIS A 85 3.89 -39.12 -1.10
CA HIS A 85 5.08 -38.28 -1.27
C HIS A 85 4.80 -37.10 -2.21
N PHE A 86 4.21 -37.35 -3.38
CA PHE A 86 3.87 -36.27 -4.32
C PHE A 86 2.75 -35.38 -3.79
N GLU A 87 1.74 -35.96 -3.13
CA GLU A 87 0.69 -35.18 -2.47
C GLU A 87 1.28 -34.20 -1.45
N ASP A 88 2.12 -34.68 -0.54
CA ASP A 88 2.71 -33.83 0.50
C ASP A 88 3.69 -32.80 -0.09
N THR A 89 4.57 -33.23 -1.00
CA THR A 89 5.59 -32.36 -1.59
C THR A 89 4.96 -31.22 -2.39
N ILE A 90 4.00 -31.51 -3.26
CA ILE A 90 3.41 -30.48 -4.14
C ILE A 90 2.53 -29.54 -3.31
N ARG A 91 1.80 -30.04 -2.31
CA ARG A 91 1.05 -29.16 -1.40
C ARG A 91 1.98 -28.20 -0.65
N ASP A 92 3.07 -28.71 -0.09
CA ASP A 92 4.04 -27.91 0.66
C ASP A 92 4.64 -26.76 -0.18
N VAL A 93 4.90 -27.00 -1.47
CA VAL A 93 5.40 -25.99 -2.41
C VAL A 93 4.47 -24.77 -2.53
N PHE A 94 3.15 -24.97 -2.50
CA PHE A 94 2.16 -23.91 -2.70
C PHE A 94 1.51 -23.43 -1.40
N GLU A 95 1.72 -24.13 -0.29
CA GLU A 95 1.02 -23.90 0.98
C GLU A 95 1.23 -22.49 1.54
N CYS A 96 2.44 -21.94 1.45
CA CYS A 96 2.70 -20.58 1.91
C CYS A 96 2.03 -19.50 1.04
N TRP A 97 1.73 -19.81 -0.22
CA TRP A 97 1.09 -18.90 -1.16
C TRP A 97 -0.42 -18.82 -1.00
N ARG A 98 -1.06 -19.77 -0.30
CA ARG A 98 -2.51 -19.77 -0.04
C ARG A 98 -2.95 -18.59 0.83
N SER A 99 -2.06 -18.12 1.70
CA SER A 99 -2.32 -17.06 2.68
C SER A 99 -1.68 -15.71 2.32
N ILE A 100 -1.52 -15.41 1.03
CA ILE A 100 -1.05 -14.08 0.60
C ILE A 100 -2.19 -13.04 0.67
N PRO A 101 -1.86 -11.76 0.93
CA PRO A 101 -2.83 -10.66 1.03
C PRO A 101 -3.87 -10.65 -0.09
N ASP A 102 -5.10 -10.28 0.27
CA ASP A 102 -6.16 -10.02 -0.71
C ASP A 102 -6.11 -8.57 -1.19
N PRO A 103 -5.82 -8.31 -2.47
CA PRO A 103 -5.82 -6.95 -2.99
C PRO A 103 -7.12 -6.19 -2.76
N LYS A 104 -8.26 -6.88 -2.71
CA LYS A 104 -9.57 -6.24 -2.50
C LYS A 104 -9.70 -5.64 -1.12
N ASP A 105 -9.02 -6.22 -0.13
CA ASP A 105 -9.08 -5.73 1.25
C ASP A 105 -8.40 -4.35 1.39
N PHE A 106 -7.53 -3.96 0.45
CA PHE A 106 -6.91 -2.65 0.43
C PHE A 106 -7.83 -1.55 -0.15
N GLU A 107 -8.87 -1.92 -0.92
CA GLU A 107 -9.72 -0.96 -1.66
C GLU A 107 -10.41 0.05 -0.75
N PRO A 108 -11.07 -0.34 0.37
CA PRO A 108 -11.73 0.64 1.25
C PRO A 108 -10.76 1.65 1.87
N HIS A 109 -9.52 1.21 2.16
CA HIS A 109 -8.49 2.07 2.75
C HIS A 109 -7.87 3.00 1.70
N LEU A 110 -7.73 2.53 0.46
CA LEU A 110 -7.37 3.37 -0.68
C LEU A 110 -8.43 4.44 -0.94
N ASP A 111 -9.71 4.07 -0.90
CA ASP A 111 -10.81 5.02 -1.06
C ASP A 111 -10.78 6.08 0.04
N ASN A 112 -10.54 5.70 1.29
CA ASN A 112 -10.36 6.65 2.38
C ASN A 112 -9.22 7.64 2.09
N LEU A 113 -8.05 7.17 1.66
CA LEU A 113 -6.90 8.04 1.36
C LEU A 113 -7.14 8.96 0.16
N LEU A 114 -7.74 8.44 -0.91
CA LEU A 114 -8.07 9.24 -2.09
C LEU A 114 -9.13 10.30 -1.78
N ASN A 115 -10.13 9.96 -0.96
CA ASN A 115 -11.12 10.92 -0.47
C ASN A 115 -10.51 11.93 0.51
N GLY A 116 -9.60 11.51 1.38
CA GLY A 116 -8.85 12.40 2.28
C GLY A 116 -8.00 13.40 1.49
N ALA A 117 -7.27 12.93 0.48
CA ALA A 117 -6.53 13.78 -0.45
C ALA A 117 -7.46 14.74 -1.20
N TRP A 118 -8.65 14.29 -1.60
CA TRP A 118 -9.64 15.14 -2.27
C TRP A 118 -10.07 16.32 -1.40
N PHE A 119 -10.32 16.10 -0.10
CA PHE A 119 -10.77 17.16 0.81
C PHE A 119 -9.81 18.36 0.87
N ILE A 120 -8.51 18.12 0.78
CA ILE A 120 -7.47 19.16 0.82
C ILE A 120 -6.82 19.41 -0.55
N SER A 121 -7.45 18.94 -1.63
CA SER A 121 -6.89 18.97 -2.98
C SER A 121 -6.74 20.40 -3.52
N LEU A 122 -5.51 20.91 -3.46
CA LEU A 122 -5.08 22.13 -4.11
C LEU A 122 -3.59 22.06 -4.45
N THR A 123 -3.17 22.85 -5.45
CA THR A 123 -1.76 23.00 -5.83
C THR A 123 -1.39 24.47 -5.94
N THR A 124 -0.11 24.78 -5.76
CA THR A 124 0.39 26.16 -5.77
C THR A 124 1.51 26.38 -6.77
N GLN A 125 1.70 27.65 -7.14
CA GLN A 125 2.92 28.15 -7.77
C GLN A 125 3.45 29.27 -6.87
N GLY A 126 4.44 28.95 -6.03
CA GLY A 126 4.84 29.82 -4.92
C GLY A 126 3.77 29.86 -3.83
N ASP A 127 3.38 31.06 -3.42
CA ASP A 127 2.36 31.37 -2.41
C ASP A 127 0.93 31.45 -2.98
N LYS A 128 0.77 31.32 -4.30
CA LYS A 128 -0.52 31.44 -4.99
C LYS A 128 -1.08 30.09 -5.39
N ILE A 129 -2.39 29.94 -5.21
CA ILE A 129 -3.14 28.76 -5.66
C ILE A 129 -3.16 28.73 -7.20
N SER A 130 -2.76 27.59 -7.77
CA SER A 130 -2.75 27.34 -9.20
C SER A 130 -3.96 26.52 -9.66
N GLU A 131 -4.30 25.44 -8.95
CA GLU A 131 -5.44 24.58 -9.23
C GLU A 131 -6.11 24.14 -7.92
N ILE A 132 -7.43 23.95 -7.98
CA ILE A 132 -8.24 23.47 -6.86
C ILE A 132 -9.02 22.25 -7.35
N GLY A 133 -8.86 21.13 -6.65
CA GLY A 133 -9.69 19.95 -6.87
C GLY A 133 -11.04 20.08 -6.15
N ASN A 134 -11.00 20.41 -4.85
CA ASN A 134 -12.21 20.57 -4.03
C ASN A 134 -12.64 22.03 -3.92
N ILE A 135 -13.85 22.34 -4.41
CA ILE A 135 -14.39 23.70 -4.44
C ILE A 135 -14.42 24.39 -3.08
N GLU A 136 -14.53 23.65 -1.97
CA GLU A 136 -14.50 24.22 -0.62
C GLU A 136 -13.14 24.86 -0.30
N MET A 137 -12.06 24.44 -0.98
CA MET A 137 -10.72 25.04 -0.83
C MET A 137 -10.61 26.42 -1.50
N GLU A 138 -11.60 26.87 -2.29
CA GLU A 138 -11.70 28.26 -2.78
C GLU A 138 -11.84 29.27 -1.61
N LYS A 139 -12.20 28.81 -0.41
CA LYS A 139 -12.19 29.62 0.81
C LYS A 139 -10.80 30.16 1.14
N ILE A 140 -9.73 29.48 0.74
CA ILE A 140 -8.37 29.98 0.92
C ILE A 140 -8.12 31.19 0.01
N LYS A 141 -8.60 31.17 -1.25
CA LYS A 141 -8.55 32.36 -2.11
C LYS A 141 -9.37 33.51 -1.52
N THR A 142 -10.50 33.20 -0.90
CA THR A 142 -11.34 34.21 -0.22
C THR A 142 -10.61 34.81 0.99
N LEU A 143 -9.83 34.01 1.73
CA LEU A 143 -9.00 34.47 2.82
C LEU A 143 -7.87 35.38 2.31
N GLN A 144 -7.11 34.92 1.31
CA GLN A 144 -6.01 35.68 0.69
C GLN A 144 -6.46 36.97 0.01
N SER A 145 -7.67 37.03 -0.55
CA SER A 145 -8.18 38.22 -1.24
C SER A 145 -8.82 39.25 -0.31
N ARG A 146 -8.98 38.94 0.98
CA ARG A 146 -9.61 39.82 1.96
C ARG A 146 -8.64 40.31 3.03
N ILE A 147 -7.67 39.49 3.39
CA ILE A 147 -6.53 39.89 4.24
C ILE A 147 -5.43 40.46 3.34
N GLY A 148 -4.87 41.62 3.70
CA GLY A 148 -3.77 42.25 2.94
C GLY A 148 -4.19 43.22 1.82
N ASN A 149 -5.48 43.56 1.72
CA ASN A 149 -5.93 44.63 0.82
C ASN A 149 -5.61 46.02 1.40
N ASP A 150 -5.57 47.05 0.55
CA ASP A 150 -5.29 48.45 0.90
C ASP A 150 -6.19 49.01 2.04
N ASP A 151 -7.32 48.37 2.32
CA ASP A 151 -8.30 48.73 3.37
C ASP A 151 -8.08 48.02 4.72
N MET A 152 -7.05 47.18 4.86
CA MET A 152 -6.70 46.47 6.09
C MET A 152 -5.25 46.71 6.48
N GLY A 153 -5.03 47.39 7.61
CA GLY A 153 -3.70 47.70 8.13
C GLY A 153 -3.59 47.52 9.64
N GLY A 154 -2.36 47.44 10.13
CA GLY A 154 -2.03 47.21 11.55
C GLY A 154 -1.10 46.02 11.72
N THR A 155 -0.26 46.04 12.77
CA THR A 155 0.76 45.03 13.02
C THR A 155 0.17 43.62 13.07
N MET A 156 -0.95 43.43 13.75
CA MET A 156 -1.62 42.13 13.86
C MET A 156 -2.06 41.55 12.50
N ILE A 157 -2.62 42.38 11.61
CA ILE A 157 -3.03 41.93 10.27
C ILE A 157 -1.82 41.59 9.42
N LEU A 158 -0.77 42.41 9.45
CA LEU A 158 0.46 42.14 8.71
C LEU A 158 1.13 40.85 9.17
N THR A 159 1.21 40.63 10.48
CA THR A 159 1.75 39.39 11.06
C THR A 159 0.88 38.18 10.67
N PHE A 160 -0.45 38.32 10.70
CA PHE A 160 -1.36 37.26 10.26
C PHE A 160 -1.22 36.96 8.76
N GLU A 161 -1.12 37.98 7.93
CA GLU A 161 -0.93 37.84 6.49
C GLU A 161 0.36 37.08 6.20
N GLN A 162 1.49 37.58 6.71
CA GLN A 162 2.82 37.07 6.37
C GLN A 162 3.10 35.67 6.92
N ASN A 163 2.65 35.39 8.14
CA ASN A 163 3.01 34.15 8.83
C ASN A 163 1.95 33.05 8.75
N PHE A 164 0.72 33.39 8.34
CA PHE A 164 -0.37 32.42 8.23
C PHE A 164 -0.99 32.42 6.82
N VAL A 165 -1.57 33.53 6.37
CA VAL A 165 -2.37 33.54 5.12
C VAL A 165 -1.52 33.31 3.86
N THR A 166 -0.34 33.91 3.78
CA THR A 166 0.60 33.77 2.66
C THR A 166 1.17 32.35 2.55
N PRO A 167 1.70 31.72 3.61
CA PRO A 167 2.25 30.36 3.52
C PRO A 167 1.20 29.24 3.47
N LEU A 168 -0.02 29.47 3.97
CA LEU A 168 -1.07 28.44 4.09
C LEU A 168 -1.31 27.59 2.81
N PRO A 169 -1.46 28.17 1.60
CA PRO A 169 -1.66 27.35 0.41
C PRO A 169 -0.48 26.42 0.11
N ALA A 170 0.75 26.89 0.31
CA ALA A 170 1.93 26.07 0.03
C ALA A 170 2.03 24.91 1.00
N VAL A 171 1.71 25.14 2.29
CA VAL A 171 1.64 24.09 3.31
C VAL A 171 0.58 23.05 2.97
N ILE A 172 -0.64 23.47 2.63
CA ILE A 172 -1.71 22.52 2.26
C ILE A 172 -1.34 21.74 0.99
N HIS A 173 -0.68 22.36 0.01
CA HIS A 173 -0.16 21.65 -1.16
C HIS A 173 0.89 20.61 -0.79
N GLY A 174 1.80 20.93 0.14
CA GLY A 174 2.75 19.97 0.70
C GLY A 174 2.06 18.79 1.40
N GLN A 175 1.09 19.07 2.27
CA GLN A 175 0.31 18.04 2.97
C GLN A 175 -0.49 17.17 2.00
N TYR A 176 -1.13 17.76 1.00
CA TYR A 176 -1.79 17.04 -0.10
C TYR A 176 -0.82 16.07 -0.78
N ALA A 177 0.42 16.50 -1.08
CA ALA A 177 1.43 15.62 -1.67
C ALA A 177 1.80 14.45 -0.75
N VAL A 178 1.86 14.66 0.57
CA VAL A 178 2.11 13.57 1.53
C VAL A 178 0.94 12.58 1.56
N VAL A 179 -0.32 13.03 1.61
CA VAL A 179 -1.49 12.11 1.58
C VAL A 179 -1.53 11.32 0.26
N VAL A 180 -1.26 11.98 -0.87
CA VAL A 180 -1.17 11.31 -2.16
C VAL A 180 -0.06 10.25 -2.17
N LEU A 181 1.08 10.50 -1.52
CA LEU A 181 2.14 9.52 -1.36
C LEU A 181 1.68 8.31 -0.53
N VAL A 182 0.97 8.53 0.59
CA VAL A 182 0.38 7.44 1.40
C VAL A 182 -0.57 6.59 0.54
N ALA A 183 -1.44 7.23 -0.25
CA ALA A 183 -2.35 6.54 -1.17
C ALA A 183 -1.61 5.76 -2.26
N THR A 184 -0.59 6.37 -2.87
CA THR A 184 0.17 5.79 -3.98
C THR A 184 1.01 4.59 -3.54
N THR A 185 1.57 4.64 -2.33
CA THR A 185 2.34 3.53 -1.76
C THR A 185 1.44 2.37 -1.35
N LEU A 186 0.25 2.63 -0.79
CA LEU A 186 -0.75 1.59 -0.54
C LEU A 186 -1.25 0.96 -1.85
N LEU A 187 -1.43 1.77 -2.90
CA LEU A 187 -1.82 1.29 -4.23
C LEU A 187 -0.72 0.41 -4.81
N ALA A 188 0.54 0.79 -4.65
CA ALA A 188 1.67 -0.02 -5.08
C ALA A 188 1.67 -1.40 -4.39
N GLU A 189 1.44 -1.44 -3.07
CA GLU A 189 1.31 -2.68 -2.30
C GLU A 189 0.16 -3.56 -2.81
N GLN A 190 -1.05 -3.00 -2.93
CA GLN A 190 -2.20 -3.72 -3.48
C GLN A 190 -1.85 -4.36 -4.83
N ARG A 191 -1.17 -3.60 -5.68
CA ARG A 191 -0.86 -3.99 -7.05
C ARG A 191 0.23 -5.05 -7.14
N ILE A 192 1.20 -5.05 -6.21
CA ILE A 192 2.14 -6.16 -6.01
C ILE A 192 1.35 -7.45 -5.76
N TRP A 193 0.33 -7.43 -4.90
CA TRP A 193 -0.43 -8.64 -4.57
C TRP A 193 -1.40 -9.09 -5.66
N VAL A 194 -1.99 -8.15 -6.44
CA VAL A 194 -2.72 -8.52 -7.66
C VAL A 194 -1.80 -9.33 -8.56
N LYS A 195 -0.58 -8.85 -8.77
CA LYS A 195 0.35 -9.49 -9.69
C LYS A 195 0.92 -10.79 -9.16
N ALA A 196 1.24 -10.85 -7.88
CA ALA A 196 1.68 -12.07 -7.22
C ALA A 196 0.64 -13.20 -7.36
N ARG A 197 -0.66 -12.90 -7.19
CA ARG A 197 -1.73 -13.88 -7.38
C ARG A 197 -1.80 -14.40 -8.82
N GLU A 198 -1.69 -13.51 -9.81
CA GLU A 198 -1.63 -13.91 -11.22
C GLU A 198 -0.41 -14.81 -11.51
N ASP A 199 0.75 -14.47 -10.96
CA ASP A 199 2.01 -15.17 -11.20
C ASP A 199 2.05 -16.54 -10.55
N VAL A 200 1.52 -16.68 -9.32
CA VAL A 200 1.39 -17.98 -8.64
C VAL A 200 0.49 -18.92 -9.44
N LEU A 201 -0.67 -18.45 -9.90
CA LEU A 201 -1.58 -19.27 -10.72
C LEU A 201 -0.93 -19.65 -12.05
N SER A 202 -0.23 -18.72 -12.69
CA SER A 202 0.53 -18.98 -13.92
C SER A 202 1.60 -20.05 -13.70
N ILE A 203 2.39 -19.94 -12.62
CA ILE A 203 3.40 -20.94 -12.23
C ILE A 203 2.74 -22.30 -11.99
N ALA A 204 1.61 -22.37 -11.28
CA ALA A 204 0.89 -23.61 -11.03
C ALA A 204 0.38 -24.24 -12.34
N ASP A 205 -0.22 -23.46 -13.24
CA ASP A 205 -0.71 -23.94 -14.53
C ASP A 205 0.43 -24.44 -15.43
N LYS A 206 1.59 -23.77 -15.41
CA LYS A 206 2.78 -24.23 -16.16
C LYS A 206 3.39 -25.48 -15.56
N THR A 207 3.40 -25.59 -14.23
CA THR A 207 3.82 -26.80 -13.52
C THR A 207 2.92 -27.98 -13.92
N HIS A 208 1.60 -27.78 -13.91
CA HIS A 208 0.63 -28.79 -14.33
C HIS A 208 0.85 -29.22 -15.80
N ALA A 209 1.04 -28.25 -16.71
CA ALA A 209 1.31 -28.55 -18.12
C ALA A 209 2.60 -29.36 -18.30
N ALA A 210 3.68 -28.98 -17.60
CA ALA A 210 4.96 -29.69 -17.65
C ALA A 210 4.85 -31.13 -17.12
N MET A 211 4.10 -31.34 -16.02
CA MET A 211 3.84 -32.68 -15.49
C MET A 211 3.06 -33.55 -16.49
N LYS A 212 1.98 -33.00 -17.05
CA LYS A 212 1.13 -33.69 -18.03
C LYS A 212 1.88 -34.06 -19.31
N GLU A 213 2.77 -33.17 -19.77
CA GLU A 213 3.62 -33.39 -20.95
C GLU A 213 4.87 -34.23 -20.63
N ARG A 214 4.96 -34.79 -19.41
CA ARG A 214 6.04 -35.68 -18.96
C ARG A 214 7.41 -35.02 -19.12
N GLY A 215 7.46 -33.74 -18.80
CA GLY A 215 8.67 -32.93 -18.87
C GLY A 215 9.22 -32.68 -20.27
N THR A 216 8.53 -33.11 -21.34
CA THR A 216 8.92 -32.76 -22.72
C THR A 216 8.75 -31.25 -22.90
N ALA A 217 9.90 -30.59 -23.08
CA ALA A 217 10.07 -29.16 -22.91
C ALA A 217 9.15 -28.31 -23.81
N ASN A 218 8.24 -27.56 -23.20
CA ASN A 218 7.82 -26.27 -23.71
C ASN A 218 8.53 -25.19 -22.89
N VAL A 219 9.37 -24.37 -23.55
CA VAL A 219 9.89 -23.15 -22.92
C VAL A 219 8.68 -22.26 -22.65
N PHE A 220 8.31 -22.18 -21.38
CA PHE A 220 7.25 -21.28 -20.97
C PHE A 220 7.84 -19.89 -20.86
N ASP A 221 7.36 -18.99 -21.72
CA ASP A 221 7.45 -17.56 -21.43
C ASP A 221 6.62 -17.37 -20.16
N LEU A 222 7.30 -17.24 -19.03
CA LEU A 222 6.71 -16.72 -17.80
C LEU A 222 6.48 -15.23 -18.04
N GLY A 223 5.51 -14.98 -18.92
CA GLY A 223 4.90 -13.71 -19.16
C GLY A 223 4.33 -13.29 -17.83
N THR A 224 5.08 -12.40 -17.18
CA THR A 224 4.93 -11.93 -15.81
C THR A 224 5.74 -12.68 -14.76
N ILE A 225 6.96 -12.20 -14.45
CA ILE A 225 7.54 -12.37 -13.11
C ILE A 225 7.92 -11.03 -12.49
N THR A 226 8.02 -9.93 -13.26
CA THR A 226 8.66 -8.71 -12.75
C THR A 226 8.12 -7.37 -13.25
N ALA A 227 6.92 -7.25 -13.80
CA ALA A 227 6.48 -5.93 -14.29
C ALA A 227 6.21 -4.95 -13.12
N PHE A 228 6.93 -3.82 -13.03
CA PHE A 228 6.40 -2.64 -12.32
C PHE A 228 5.09 -2.18 -12.97
N ILE A 229 4.26 -1.57 -12.14
CA ILE A 229 2.89 -1.22 -12.44
C ILE A 229 2.82 0.29 -12.69
N ASP A 230 2.18 0.71 -13.78
CA ASP A 230 1.92 2.13 -14.07
C ASP A 230 0.91 2.69 -13.07
N LEU A 231 1.41 3.13 -11.90
CA LEU A 231 0.58 3.65 -10.81
C LEU A 231 -0.20 4.90 -11.27
N LEU A 232 0.44 5.78 -12.04
CA LEU A 232 -0.20 6.99 -12.56
C LEU A 232 -1.34 6.64 -13.52
N GLY A 233 -1.19 5.60 -14.33
CA GLY A 233 -2.22 5.06 -15.21
C GLY A 233 -3.51 4.66 -14.47
N MET A 234 -3.36 4.16 -13.24
CA MET A 234 -4.43 3.59 -12.42
C MET A 234 -5.20 4.59 -11.58
N LEU A 235 -4.68 5.81 -11.42
CA LEU A 235 -5.37 6.88 -10.69
C LEU A 235 -6.45 7.54 -11.56
N PRO A 236 -7.54 8.07 -10.96
CA PRO A 236 -8.62 8.73 -11.70
C PRO A 236 -8.12 9.82 -12.65
N THR A 237 -8.59 9.84 -13.89
CA THR A 237 -8.11 10.77 -14.94
C THR A 237 -8.19 12.23 -14.53
N GLY A 238 -9.24 12.64 -13.80
CA GLY A 238 -9.41 14.01 -13.32
C GLY A 238 -8.38 14.43 -12.25
N ALA A 239 -7.75 13.48 -11.56
CA ALA A 239 -6.75 13.77 -10.54
C ALA A 239 -5.34 13.96 -11.13
N LYS A 240 -5.05 13.46 -12.34
CA LYS A 240 -3.69 13.39 -12.91
C LYS A 240 -2.95 14.74 -12.99
N PRO A 241 -3.57 15.86 -13.41
CA PRO A 241 -2.88 17.16 -13.44
C PRO A 241 -2.44 17.63 -12.05
N ILE A 242 -3.32 17.48 -11.05
CA ILE A 242 -3.09 17.87 -9.66
C ILE A 242 -2.01 16.97 -9.03
N LEU A 243 -2.05 15.67 -9.33
CA LEU A 243 -1.07 14.68 -8.86
C LEU A 243 0.35 14.95 -9.38
N ASN A 244 0.50 15.35 -10.65
CA ASN A 244 1.81 15.68 -11.21
C ASN A 244 2.46 16.85 -10.46
N LYS A 245 1.69 17.90 -10.15
CA LYS A 245 2.16 19.04 -9.36
C LYS A 245 2.49 18.67 -7.91
N ALA A 246 1.70 17.78 -7.30
CA ALA A 246 2.06 17.21 -6.00
C ALA A 246 3.40 16.46 -6.05
N GLY A 247 3.69 15.77 -7.16
CA GLY A 247 5.00 15.15 -7.39
C GLY A 247 6.15 16.16 -7.40
N GLU A 248 5.94 17.38 -7.91
CA GLU A 248 6.96 18.45 -7.87
C GLU A 248 7.22 18.95 -6.44
N ALA A 249 6.19 18.96 -5.58
CA ALA A 249 6.34 19.29 -4.17
C ALA A 249 7.13 18.22 -3.39
N LEU A 250 7.04 16.96 -3.82
CA LEU A 250 7.65 15.81 -3.14
C LEU A 250 8.31 14.83 -4.13
N GLY A 251 9.62 14.98 -4.35
CA GLY A 251 10.40 14.18 -5.32
C GLY A 251 10.21 12.65 -5.25
N PRO A 252 10.12 12.02 -4.07
CA PRO A 252 9.82 10.59 -3.96
C PRO A 252 8.46 10.19 -4.53
N LEU A 253 7.43 11.05 -4.42
CA LEU A 253 6.14 10.85 -5.07
C LEU A 253 6.30 10.88 -6.60
N ALA A 254 7.02 11.85 -7.14
CA ALA A 254 7.30 11.90 -8.59
C ALA A 254 8.05 10.66 -9.08
N THR A 255 8.99 10.15 -8.28
CA THR A 255 9.71 8.91 -8.59
C THR A 255 8.74 7.73 -8.69
N LEU A 256 7.87 7.53 -7.70
CA LEU A 256 6.88 6.45 -7.72
C LEU A 256 5.88 6.56 -8.87
N LEU A 257 5.34 7.77 -9.13
CA LEU A 257 4.41 8.01 -10.24
C LEU A 257 5.09 7.85 -11.60
N GLY A 258 6.40 8.06 -11.68
CA GLY A 258 7.21 7.91 -12.88
C GLY A 258 7.66 6.46 -13.18
N ILE A 259 7.41 5.52 -12.26
CA ILE A 259 7.78 4.12 -12.46
C ILE A 259 6.98 3.55 -13.65
N LYS A 260 7.72 3.16 -14.69
CA LYS A 260 7.21 2.41 -15.84
C LYS A 260 8.15 1.26 -16.10
N ASP A 261 7.74 0.03 -15.79
CA ASP A 261 8.43 -1.13 -16.37
C ASP A 261 7.70 -1.62 -17.60
N SER A 262 8.49 -2.11 -18.53
CA SER A 262 8.00 -3.10 -19.49
C SER A 262 8.06 -4.48 -18.82
N PRO A 263 7.07 -5.36 -19.05
CA PRO A 263 7.15 -6.74 -18.60
C PRO A 263 8.44 -7.37 -19.14
N SER A 264 9.41 -7.64 -18.25
CA SER A 264 10.53 -8.50 -18.57
C SER A 264 10.02 -9.93 -18.58
N LYS A 265 10.33 -10.63 -19.66
CA LYS A 265 9.92 -12.01 -19.93
C LYS A 265 11.14 -12.92 -19.87
N PRO A 266 11.80 -13.07 -18.71
CA PRO A 266 12.87 -14.05 -18.64
C PRO A 266 12.22 -15.42 -18.84
N PRO A 267 12.64 -16.19 -19.87
CA PRO A 267 12.11 -17.52 -20.06
C PRO A 267 12.45 -18.36 -18.83
N VAL A 268 11.47 -19.10 -18.33
CA VAL A 268 11.67 -20.07 -17.25
C VAL A 268 11.19 -21.39 -17.77
N GLU A 269 12.11 -22.34 -17.79
CA GLU A 269 11.87 -23.67 -18.32
C GLU A 269 11.48 -24.62 -17.19
N PHE A 270 10.29 -25.19 -17.27
CA PHE A 270 9.78 -26.22 -16.35
C PHE A 270 10.03 -27.66 -16.83
N ALA A 271 10.81 -27.86 -17.89
CA ALA A 271 11.14 -29.18 -18.44
C ALA A 271 11.95 -30.04 -17.44
N GLY A 272 11.88 -31.36 -17.55
CA GLY A 272 12.61 -32.25 -16.67
C GLY A 272 12.50 -33.71 -17.11
N ASP A 273 13.49 -34.52 -16.78
CA ASP A 273 13.43 -35.95 -17.12
C ASP A 273 12.60 -36.72 -16.08
N TRP A 274 12.42 -36.12 -14.89
CA TRP A 274 11.63 -36.66 -13.78
C TRP A 274 10.69 -35.60 -13.16
N PRO A 275 9.58 -36.02 -12.52
CA PRO A 275 8.68 -35.10 -11.81
C PRO A 275 9.40 -34.20 -10.78
N LYS A 276 10.42 -34.74 -10.11
CA LYS A 276 11.23 -33.99 -9.15
C LYS A 276 11.90 -32.76 -9.78
N ASP A 277 12.39 -32.87 -11.02
CA ASP A 277 13.03 -31.76 -11.73
C ASP A 277 12.03 -30.61 -11.98
N VAL A 278 10.80 -30.97 -12.34
CA VAL A 278 9.70 -30.01 -12.52
C VAL A 278 9.38 -29.33 -11.20
N ILE A 279 9.27 -30.08 -10.09
CA ILE A 279 9.04 -29.54 -8.74
C ILE A 279 10.15 -28.59 -8.31
N ASP A 280 11.41 -28.97 -8.52
CA ASP A 280 12.57 -28.15 -8.16
C ASP A 280 12.59 -26.83 -8.97
N LYS A 281 12.19 -26.87 -10.24
CA LYS A 281 12.02 -25.68 -11.10
C LYS A 281 10.85 -24.80 -10.66
N THR A 282 9.73 -25.39 -10.24
CA THR A 282 8.60 -24.68 -9.65
C THR A 282 8.99 -23.95 -8.38
N ASN A 283 9.71 -24.62 -7.48
CA ASN A 283 10.27 -24.00 -6.29
C ASN A 283 11.18 -22.82 -6.61
N ALA A 284 12.05 -22.94 -7.61
CA ALA A 284 12.92 -21.85 -8.04
C ALA A 284 12.12 -20.65 -8.59
N ALA A 285 11.05 -20.90 -9.36
CA ALA A 285 10.18 -19.85 -9.88
C ALA A 285 9.44 -19.10 -8.77
N LEU A 286 8.87 -19.81 -7.80
CA LEU A 286 8.19 -19.20 -6.65
C LEU A 286 9.16 -18.42 -5.75
N ARG A 287 10.37 -18.93 -5.51
CA ARG A 287 11.42 -18.20 -4.78
C ARG A 287 11.79 -16.89 -5.48
N LYS A 288 11.95 -16.92 -6.79
CA LYS A 288 12.24 -15.72 -7.59
C LYS A 288 11.09 -14.70 -7.55
N LEU A 289 9.84 -15.17 -7.52
CA LEU A 289 8.68 -14.30 -7.32
C LEU A 289 8.74 -13.63 -5.94
N ALA A 290 9.02 -14.38 -4.88
CA ALA A 290 9.16 -13.84 -3.53
C ALA A 290 10.30 -12.80 -3.42
N GLU A 291 11.46 -13.09 -4.01
CA GLU A 291 12.59 -12.13 -4.09
C GLU A 291 12.22 -10.87 -4.86
N THR A 292 11.41 -11.00 -5.92
CA THR A 292 10.92 -9.87 -6.69
C THR A 292 10.01 -9.00 -5.85
N ILE A 293 9.02 -9.59 -5.17
CA ILE A 293 8.12 -8.89 -4.22
C ILE A 293 8.96 -8.12 -3.20
N LYS A 294 9.94 -8.79 -2.56
CA LYS A 294 10.86 -8.17 -1.60
C LYS A 294 11.60 -6.97 -2.19
N GLY A 295 12.11 -7.10 -3.40
CA GLY A 295 12.78 -6.02 -4.12
C GLY A 295 11.87 -4.82 -4.38
N ARG A 296 10.59 -5.05 -4.71
CA ARG A 296 9.59 -4.01 -4.97
C ARG A 296 9.16 -3.30 -3.68
N GLU A 297 8.87 -4.05 -2.64
CA GLU A 297 8.54 -3.50 -1.32
C GLU A 297 9.70 -2.65 -0.76
N ARG A 298 10.96 -3.04 -1.03
CA ARG A 298 12.14 -2.25 -0.64
C ARG A 298 12.24 -0.92 -1.39
N VAL A 299 11.72 -0.84 -2.61
CA VAL A 299 11.62 0.43 -3.33
C VAL A 299 10.59 1.31 -2.64
N ILE A 300 9.41 0.77 -2.30
CA ILE A 300 8.35 1.48 -1.58
C ILE A 300 8.87 2.02 -0.24
N ASP A 301 9.44 1.15 0.60
CA ASP A 301 10.01 1.51 1.92
C ASP A 301 11.02 2.65 1.82
N ARG A 302 11.96 2.57 0.86
CA ARG A 302 12.95 3.62 0.64
C ARG A 302 12.30 4.93 0.23
N GLN A 303 11.34 4.91 -0.69
CA GLN A 303 10.66 6.14 -1.14
C GLN A 303 9.86 6.78 0.00
N ILE A 304 9.25 5.99 0.87
CA ILE A 304 8.58 6.50 2.07
C ILE A 304 9.60 7.18 3.00
N LYS A 305 10.70 6.50 3.34
CA LYS A 305 11.74 7.05 4.22
C LYS A 305 12.38 8.32 3.65
N GLU A 306 12.63 8.36 2.34
CA GLU A 306 13.12 9.56 1.64
C GLU A 306 12.12 10.71 1.68
N ALA A 307 10.83 10.42 1.55
CA ALA A 307 9.77 11.42 1.67
C ALA A 307 9.69 12.00 3.07
N MET A 308 9.68 11.14 4.10
CA MET A 308 9.66 11.60 5.50
C MET A 308 10.88 12.47 5.80
N ARG A 309 12.09 12.09 5.34
CA ARG A 309 13.29 12.96 5.46
C ARG A 309 13.13 14.29 4.74
N THR A 310 12.50 14.29 3.56
CA THR A 310 12.23 15.52 2.82
C THR A 310 11.28 16.43 3.61
N VAL A 311 10.21 15.87 4.16
CA VAL A 311 9.25 16.60 5.00
C VAL A 311 9.93 17.19 6.23
N VAL A 312 10.72 16.38 6.96
CA VAL A 312 11.46 16.83 8.15
C VAL A 312 12.47 17.94 7.81
N SER A 313 13.27 17.76 6.75
CA SER A 313 14.31 18.73 6.36
C SER A 313 13.76 20.04 5.78
N ARG A 314 12.53 20.02 5.27
CA ARG A 314 11.84 21.16 4.65
C ARG A 314 10.52 21.45 5.36
N SER A 315 10.49 21.34 6.69
CA SER A 315 9.26 21.41 7.49
C SER A 315 8.35 22.58 7.12
N GLY A 316 8.89 23.78 6.91
CA GLY A 316 8.09 24.96 6.52
C GLY A 316 7.35 24.88 5.17
N SER A 317 7.55 23.82 4.38
CA SER A 317 6.73 23.53 3.18
C SER A 317 5.55 22.59 3.45
N PHE A 318 5.45 22.03 4.66
CA PHE A 318 4.49 20.98 5.04
C PHE A 318 3.78 21.29 6.37
N ASP A 319 4.38 22.15 7.17
CA ASP A 319 3.98 22.52 8.51
C ASP A 319 4.04 24.04 8.64
N LEU A 320 3.02 24.66 9.22
CA LEU A 320 3.12 26.06 9.59
C LEU A 320 3.79 26.16 10.95
N PRO A 321 4.68 27.14 11.17
CA PRO A 321 5.11 27.44 12.52
C PRO A 321 3.90 27.97 13.29
N LYS A 322 3.86 27.66 14.60
CA LYS A 322 2.84 28.16 15.54
C LYS A 322 2.45 29.60 15.18
N PRO A 323 1.16 29.90 14.93
CA PRO A 323 0.80 31.17 14.32
C PRO A 323 1.28 32.36 15.15
N GLU A 324 2.22 33.14 14.61
CA GLU A 324 2.76 34.33 15.30
C GLU A 324 1.68 35.38 15.59
N VAL A 325 0.55 35.32 14.87
CA VAL A 325 -0.62 36.16 15.18
C VAL A 325 -1.09 35.95 16.63
N LEU A 326 -0.91 34.77 17.20
CA LEU A 326 -1.27 34.49 18.60
C LEU A 326 -0.40 35.30 19.57
N SER A 327 0.84 35.67 19.20
CA SER A 327 1.66 36.57 20.03
C SER A 327 1.30 38.05 19.86
N GLU A 328 0.55 38.41 18.82
CA GLU A 328 0.10 39.77 18.59
C GLU A 328 -1.22 40.02 19.33
N THR A 329 -1.14 40.88 20.34
CA THR A 329 -2.28 41.24 21.19
C THR A 329 -2.65 42.71 21.09
N GLN A 330 -1.81 43.52 20.43
CA GLN A 330 -2.04 44.95 20.23
C GLN A 330 -2.92 45.20 19.01
N ILE A 331 -3.97 46.00 19.19
CA ILE A 331 -4.88 46.40 18.11
C ILE A 331 -4.79 47.90 17.76
N ASP A 332 -3.81 48.61 18.34
CA ASP A 332 -3.59 50.04 18.07
C ASP A 332 -3.26 50.28 16.58
N GLY A 333 -3.88 51.31 16.01
CA GLY A 333 -3.73 51.68 14.60
C GLY A 333 -4.34 50.68 13.60
N MET A 334 -5.16 49.72 14.06
CA MET A 334 -5.81 48.75 13.20
C MET A 334 -6.89 49.41 12.33
N ALA A 335 -6.53 49.79 11.10
CA ALA A 335 -7.48 50.26 10.09
C ALA A 335 -8.10 49.04 9.42
N VAL A 336 -9.17 48.48 10.00
CA VAL A 336 -9.72 47.20 9.56
C VAL A 336 -11.24 47.23 9.45
N ASN A 337 -11.74 46.57 8.40
CA ASN A 337 -13.14 46.21 8.28
C ASN A 337 -13.49 45.04 9.23
N LEU A 338 -13.98 45.36 10.43
CA LEU A 338 -14.32 44.37 11.48
C LEU A 338 -15.37 43.35 11.01
N GLU A 339 -16.32 43.76 10.15
CA GLU A 339 -17.31 42.85 9.56
C GLU A 339 -16.62 41.79 8.67
N THR A 340 -15.59 42.18 7.93
CA THR A 340 -14.80 41.27 7.10
C THR A 340 -13.99 40.30 7.95
N LEU A 341 -13.33 40.77 9.02
CA LEU A 341 -12.62 39.88 9.94
C LEU A 341 -13.56 38.86 10.57
N LYS A 342 -14.72 39.33 11.06
CA LYS A 342 -15.74 38.45 11.64
C LYS A 342 -16.25 37.44 10.62
N PHE A 343 -16.51 37.87 9.38
CA PHE A 343 -16.91 36.96 8.30
C PHE A 343 -15.85 35.89 8.01
N LEU A 344 -14.57 36.26 7.95
CA LEU A 344 -13.47 35.32 7.74
C LEU A 344 -13.38 34.30 8.88
N ALA A 345 -13.41 34.80 10.12
CA ALA A 345 -13.33 34.00 11.34
C ALA A 345 -14.52 33.03 11.50
N THR A 346 -15.75 33.43 11.14
CA THR A 346 -16.94 32.61 11.40
C THR A 346 -17.46 31.83 10.19
N ASN A 347 -17.08 32.18 8.96
CA ASN A 347 -17.62 31.54 7.74
C ASN A 347 -16.56 31.01 6.77
N THR A 348 -15.31 31.46 6.85
CA THR A 348 -14.26 31.06 5.90
C THR A 348 -13.31 30.06 6.52
N MET A 349 -12.65 30.43 7.62
CA MET A 349 -11.69 29.57 8.31
C MET A 349 -12.31 28.28 8.88
N PRO A 350 -13.53 28.29 9.44
CA PRO A 350 -14.18 27.04 9.89
C PRO A 350 -14.47 26.04 8.76
N VAL A 351 -14.67 26.52 7.52
CA VAL A 351 -14.83 25.63 6.36
C VAL A 351 -13.50 24.96 6.03
N ILE A 352 -12.40 25.73 6.05
CA ILE A 352 -11.03 25.21 5.84
C ILE A 352 -10.69 24.17 6.92
N GLU A 353 -10.88 24.52 8.19
CA GLU A 353 -10.73 23.60 9.33
C GLU A 353 -11.54 22.31 9.13
N SER A 354 -12.81 22.43 8.71
CA SER A 354 -13.66 21.26 8.49
C SER A 354 -13.15 20.35 7.37
N GLN A 355 -12.56 20.89 6.29
CA GLN A 355 -11.96 20.06 5.24
C GLN A 355 -10.70 19.36 5.74
N LEU A 356 -9.84 20.06 6.51
CA LEU A 356 -8.63 19.49 7.11
C LEU A 356 -8.98 18.33 8.05
N ASN A 357 -9.90 18.54 8.99
CA ASN A 357 -10.33 17.49 9.92
C ASN A 357 -10.90 16.26 9.19
N LYS A 358 -11.73 16.46 8.14
CA LYS A 358 -12.24 15.34 7.33
C LYS A 358 -11.12 14.58 6.62
N ALA A 359 -10.09 15.28 6.14
CA ALA A 359 -8.94 14.64 5.53
C ALA A 359 -8.15 13.81 6.57
N ALA A 360 -7.85 14.39 7.74
CA ALA A 360 -7.16 13.69 8.82
C ALA A 360 -7.92 12.45 9.29
N ASP A 361 -9.24 12.56 9.51
CA ASP A 361 -10.10 11.43 9.91
C ASP A 361 -10.02 10.27 8.93
N LEU A 362 -10.02 10.56 7.62
CA LEU A 362 -9.94 9.53 6.58
C LEU A 362 -8.53 8.92 6.46
N VAL A 363 -7.48 9.72 6.63
CA VAL A 363 -6.10 9.20 6.70
C VAL A 363 -5.96 8.26 7.89
N ASN A 364 -6.43 8.65 9.07
CA ASN A 364 -6.44 7.80 10.26
C ASN A 364 -7.24 6.51 10.03
N ALA A 365 -8.45 6.61 9.47
CA ALA A 365 -9.29 5.45 9.15
C ALA A 365 -8.63 4.48 8.15
N SER A 366 -7.70 4.94 7.30
CA SER A 366 -6.96 4.06 6.40
C SER A 366 -5.97 3.14 7.14
N ARG A 367 -5.49 3.52 8.33
CA ARG A 367 -4.45 2.79 9.08
C ARG A 367 -4.91 1.44 9.63
N TYR A 368 -6.23 1.22 9.73
CA TYR A 368 -6.83 -0.07 10.08
C TYR A 368 -6.56 -1.18 9.04
N VAL A 369 -5.86 -0.87 7.96
CA VAL A 369 -5.45 -1.83 6.92
C VAL A 369 -4.43 -2.88 7.41
N GLY A 370 -3.77 -2.68 8.55
CA GLY A 370 -2.59 -3.47 8.96
C GLY A 370 -2.78 -5.00 8.96
N GLY A 371 -3.97 -5.49 9.31
CA GLY A 371 -4.27 -6.93 9.26
C GLY A 371 -4.20 -7.52 7.85
N HIS A 372 -4.44 -6.72 6.81
CA HIS A 372 -4.44 -7.15 5.41
C HIS A 372 -3.05 -7.27 4.79
N TRP A 373 -2.02 -6.77 5.48
CA TRP A 373 -0.62 -6.92 5.05
C TRP A 373 -0.02 -8.26 5.46
N TYR A 374 -0.70 -8.97 6.38
CA TYR A 374 -0.23 -10.23 6.95
C TYR A 374 0.02 -11.27 5.85
N ARG A 375 1.14 -11.96 6.00
CA ARG A 375 1.52 -13.10 5.19
C ARG A 375 2.46 -13.99 5.98
N ARG A 376 2.51 -15.25 5.59
CA ARG A 376 3.35 -16.27 6.22
C ARG A 376 4.83 -15.94 6.12
N ALA A 377 5.57 -16.05 7.22
CA ALA A 377 7.02 -15.82 7.25
C ALA A 377 7.79 -16.70 6.25
N GLU A 378 7.29 -17.91 5.97
CA GLU A 378 7.88 -18.86 5.03
C GLU A 378 7.91 -18.36 3.58
N LEU A 379 7.07 -17.38 3.22
CA LEU A 379 7.13 -16.73 1.91
C LEU A 379 8.44 -15.96 1.70
N ASN A 380 9.08 -15.49 2.78
CA ASN A 380 10.34 -14.75 2.74
C ASN A 380 10.32 -13.53 1.79
N THR A 381 9.15 -12.90 1.63
CA THR A 381 8.98 -11.67 0.84
C THR A 381 9.44 -10.43 1.58
N TRP A 382 9.58 -10.49 2.90
CA TRP A 382 10.08 -9.39 3.72
C TRP A 382 10.79 -9.91 4.96
N ASP A 383 11.34 -9.00 5.77
CA ASP A 383 11.98 -9.33 7.05
C ASP A 383 10.95 -9.54 8.19
N THR A 384 9.68 -9.17 7.95
CA THR A 384 8.53 -9.36 8.86
C THR A 384 7.31 -9.91 8.09
N GLU A 385 6.31 -10.39 8.83
CA GLU A 385 5.04 -10.90 8.27
C GLU A 385 4.11 -9.82 7.71
N TYR A 386 4.48 -8.54 7.83
CA TYR A 386 3.64 -7.39 7.44
C TYR A 386 4.28 -6.51 6.36
N GLY A 387 5.43 -6.89 5.82
CA GLY A 387 6.06 -6.08 4.78
C GLY A 387 6.47 -4.70 5.26
N PRO A 388 6.40 -3.69 4.38
CA PRO A 388 6.70 -2.31 4.76
C PRO A 388 5.53 -1.61 5.49
N TYR A 389 4.59 -2.34 6.11
CA TYR A 389 3.45 -1.75 6.82
C TYR A 389 3.87 -0.74 7.89
N ASP A 390 4.86 -1.06 8.73
CA ASP A 390 5.27 -0.17 9.82
C ASP A 390 5.78 1.17 9.29
N THR A 391 6.61 1.13 8.24
CA THR A 391 7.08 2.33 7.52
C THR A 391 5.93 3.08 6.87
N TRP A 392 4.99 2.37 6.25
CA TRP A 392 3.81 2.97 5.63
C TRP A 392 2.89 3.64 6.66
N SER A 393 2.66 2.99 7.82
CA SER A 393 1.90 3.59 8.90
C SER A 393 2.59 4.84 9.39
N ALA A 394 3.90 4.83 9.63
CA ALA A 394 4.62 6.02 10.09
C ALA A 394 4.46 7.22 9.12
N LEU A 395 4.37 6.98 7.80
CA LEU A 395 4.04 8.02 6.83
C LEU A 395 2.58 8.50 6.95
N ALA A 396 1.63 7.59 7.15
CA ALA A 396 0.23 7.93 7.38
C ALA A 396 0.05 8.77 8.66
N ASP A 397 0.75 8.41 9.75
CA ASP A 397 0.79 9.16 11.02
C ASP A 397 1.34 10.57 10.81
N LEU A 398 2.43 10.70 10.04
CA LEU A 398 2.98 12.01 9.67
C LEU A 398 1.96 12.84 8.89
N ALA A 399 1.28 12.24 7.90
CA ALA A 399 0.27 12.94 7.11
C ALA A 399 -0.92 13.40 7.98
N GLU A 400 -1.46 12.51 8.81
CA GLU A 400 -2.54 12.79 9.76
C GLU A 400 -2.14 13.90 10.73
N GLY A 401 -0.94 13.80 11.32
CA GLY A 401 -0.43 14.75 12.31
C GLY A 401 -0.26 16.15 11.73
N LEU A 402 0.31 16.29 10.52
CA LEU A 402 0.46 17.59 9.85
C LEU A 402 -0.89 18.26 9.58
N ILE A 403 -1.88 17.48 9.12
CA ILE A 403 -3.20 18.01 8.80
C ILE A 403 -3.97 18.39 10.07
N THR A 404 -3.86 17.58 11.12
CA THR A 404 -4.53 17.82 12.40
C THR A 404 -3.94 19.05 13.10
N ASP A 405 -2.62 19.21 13.07
CA ASP A 405 -1.95 20.39 13.61
C ASP A 405 -2.40 21.65 12.87
N LEU A 406 -2.39 21.63 11.54
CA LEU A 406 -2.87 22.75 10.73
C LEU A 406 -4.36 23.07 10.97
N ALA A 407 -5.22 22.06 11.14
CA ALA A 407 -6.62 22.27 11.47
C ALA A 407 -6.78 23.04 12.79
N TRP A 408 -5.97 22.69 13.79
CA TRP A 408 -5.91 23.41 15.07
C TRP A 408 -5.44 24.85 14.87
N GLU A 409 -4.39 25.08 14.09
CA GLU A 409 -3.89 26.43 13.83
C GLU A 409 -4.91 27.33 13.12
N VAL A 410 -5.66 26.78 12.16
CA VAL A 410 -6.76 27.47 11.48
C VAL A 410 -7.85 27.84 12.49
N LYS A 411 -8.26 26.90 13.34
CA LYS A 411 -9.30 27.13 14.35
C LYS A 411 -8.89 28.19 15.36
N GLU A 412 -7.67 28.11 15.88
CA GLU A 412 -7.18 29.03 16.89
C GLU A 412 -6.93 30.43 16.31
N SER A 413 -6.41 30.51 15.08
CA SER A 413 -6.30 31.78 14.36
C SER A 413 -7.67 32.42 14.10
N ALA A 414 -8.70 31.63 13.73
CA ALA A 414 -10.06 32.11 13.57
C ALA A 414 -10.63 32.66 14.88
N THR A 415 -10.38 31.96 15.99
CA THR A 415 -10.80 32.40 17.33
C THR A 415 -10.13 33.72 17.69
N HIS A 416 -8.83 33.86 17.45
CA HIS A 416 -8.07 35.07 17.74
C HIS A 416 -8.55 36.27 16.91
N LEU A 417 -8.82 36.07 15.61
CA LEU A 417 -9.41 37.10 14.75
C LEU A 417 -10.84 37.48 15.19
N SER A 418 -11.63 36.52 15.64
CA SER A 418 -12.97 36.80 16.16
C SER A 418 -12.92 37.64 17.44
N LEU A 419 -11.91 37.45 18.30
CA LEU A 419 -11.69 38.28 19.48
C LEU A 419 -11.27 39.69 19.09
N ALA A 420 -10.35 39.84 18.12
CA ALA A 420 -9.92 41.15 17.62
C ALA A 420 -11.08 41.93 16.94
N ALA A 421 -12.04 41.23 16.34
CA ALA A 421 -13.21 41.83 15.70
C ALA A 421 -14.39 42.12 16.66
N ASP A 422 -14.28 41.81 17.97
CA ASP A 422 -15.37 41.91 18.93
C ASP A 422 -15.55 43.32 19.51
N ASP A 423 -16.40 44.12 18.86
CA ASP A 423 -16.74 45.50 19.24
C ASP A 423 -18.07 45.60 20.04
N LEU A 424 -18.43 44.59 20.85
CA LEU A 424 -19.66 44.62 21.67
C LEU A 424 -19.58 45.60 22.87
N GLY A 425 -19.20 46.86 22.62
CA GLY A 425 -19.07 47.91 23.64
C GLY A 425 -17.90 47.69 24.61
N ARG A 426 -16.91 46.89 24.20
CA ARG A 426 -15.69 46.61 24.96
C ARG A 426 -14.64 47.67 24.66
N THR A 427 -13.83 48.02 25.65
CA THR A 427 -12.66 48.87 25.42
C THR A 427 -11.56 48.08 24.72
N GLU A 428 -10.68 48.76 23.99
CA GLU A 428 -9.50 48.14 23.36
C GLU A 428 -8.71 47.29 24.38
N ALA A 429 -8.40 47.86 25.55
CA ALA A 429 -7.72 47.13 26.63
C ALA A 429 -8.41 45.82 27.06
N ALA A 430 -9.75 45.75 26.99
CA ALA A 430 -10.49 44.53 27.32
C ALA A 430 -10.43 43.47 26.20
N ILE A 431 -10.30 43.91 24.95
CA ILE A 431 -10.09 43.05 23.78
C ILE A 431 -8.66 42.49 23.83
N GLU A 432 -7.65 43.35 23.98
CA GLU A 432 -6.23 42.97 24.09
C GLU A 432 -6.00 41.97 25.23
N ALA A 433 -6.63 42.18 26.40
CA ALA A 433 -6.53 41.24 27.53
C ALA A 433 -7.16 39.86 27.22
N SER A 434 -8.20 39.80 26.38
CA SER A 434 -8.82 38.53 25.98
C SER A 434 -7.94 37.77 24.99
N MET A 435 -7.33 38.49 24.05
CA MET A 435 -6.36 37.94 23.10
C MET A 435 -5.12 37.43 23.83
N ALA A 436 -4.59 38.19 24.79
CA ALA A 436 -3.45 37.77 25.61
C ALA A 436 -3.75 36.50 26.41
N LYS A 437 -4.95 36.41 27.00
CA LYS A 437 -5.38 35.21 27.72
C LYS A 437 -5.50 34.00 26.79
N HIS A 438 -6.06 34.19 25.59
CA HIS A 438 -6.16 33.12 24.60
C HIS A 438 -4.77 32.65 24.16
N ALA A 439 -3.86 33.58 23.83
CA ALA A 439 -2.47 33.29 23.50
C ALA A 439 -1.73 32.49 24.59
N GLU A 440 -1.90 32.87 25.86
CA GLU A 440 -1.31 32.18 27.02
C GLU A 440 -1.84 30.75 27.14
N GLN A 441 -3.14 30.54 26.94
CA GLN A 441 -3.77 29.21 26.98
C GLN A 441 -3.24 28.29 25.87
N LEU A 442 -2.83 28.83 24.72
CA LEU A 442 -2.28 28.08 23.60
C LEU A 442 -0.76 27.92 23.68
N GLY A 443 -0.11 28.26 24.81
CA GLY A 443 1.33 28.15 25.02
C GLY A 443 1.93 26.82 24.57
N GLY A 444 1.22 25.70 24.79
CA GLY A 444 1.64 24.34 24.46
C GLY A 444 1.39 23.86 23.03
N GLY A 445 0.78 24.67 22.15
CA GLY A 445 0.40 24.24 20.80
C GLY A 445 -0.79 23.28 20.76
N SER A 446 -0.98 22.58 19.65
CA SER A 446 -2.01 21.54 19.48
C SER A 446 -1.74 20.28 20.32
N GLY A 447 -0.50 20.10 20.78
CA GLY A 447 -0.02 18.85 21.38
C GLY A 447 0.44 17.81 20.36
N HIS A 448 0.28 18.08 19.05
CA HIS A 448 0.86 17.28 17.98
C HIS A 448 2.24 17.83 17.60
N THR A 449 3.21 16.93 17.39
CA THR A 449 4.56 17.32 16.95
C THR A 449 5.00 16.48 15.75
N PRO A 450 4.26 16.51 14.62
CA PRO A 450 4.43 15.56 13.52
C PRO A 450 5.85 15.52 12.95
N ILE A 451 6.51 16.67 12.83
CA ILE A 451 7.90 16.74 12.35
C ILE A 451 8.87 16.06 13.32
N LYS A 452 8.69 16.27 14.61
CA LYS A 452 9.52 15.66 15.65
C LYS A 452 9.29 14.15 15.70
N ASP A 453 8.03 13.73 15.71
CA ASP A 453 7.64 12.32 15.81
C ASP A 453 8.18 11.53 14.60
N ALA A 454 8.10 12.12 13.40
CA ALA A 454 8.70 11.53 12.21
C ALA A 454 10.25 11.48 12.26
N ASN A 455 10.90 12.49 12.81
CA ASN A 455 12.35 12.48 12.99
C ASN A 455 12.78 11.40 13.99
N ASP A 456 12.11 11.32 15.13
CA ASP A 456 12.37 10.31 16.17
C ASP A 456 12.17 8.89 15.62
N TRP A 457 11.13 8.68 14.81
CA TRP A 457 10.92 7.40 14.11
C TRP A 457 12.07 7.08 13.13
N LEU A 458 12.48 8.05 12.31
CA LEU A 458 13.60 7.88 11.36
C LEU A 458 14.94 7.59 12.06
N GLU A 459 15.17 8.17 13.24
CA GLU A 459 16.38 7.96 14.05
C GLU A 459 16.37 6.62 14.81
N SER A 460 15.19 6.06 15.10
CA SER A 460 15.06 4.78 15.80
C SER A 460 15.64 3.58 15.03
N GLY A 461 15.88 3.73 13.72
CA GLY A 461 16.51 2.72 12.88
C GLY A 461 15.65 1.48 12.64
N GLN A 462 14.34 1.58 12.85
CA GLN A 462 13.38 0.53 12.50
C GLN A 462 13.32 0.24 10.99
#